data_AF-A0AAN7JYE7-F1
#
_entry.id   AF-A0AAN7JYE7-F1
#
_cell.length_a   1.000
_cell.length_b   1.000
_cell.length_c   1.000
_cell.angle_alpha   90.00
_cell.angle_beta   90.00
_cell.angle_gamma   90.00
#
_symmetry.space_group_name_H-M   'P 1'
#
loop_
_entity.id
_entity.type
_entity.pdbx_description
1 polymer ?
#
loop_
_entity_poly.entity_id
_entity_poly.type
_entity_poly.pdbx_seq_one_letter_code
_entity_poly.pdbx_strand_id
1 'polypeptide(L)'
;MASHHHQACFILLGLLSFFSTSVVAVTAGNFDQEFDITWGDNRAKILDNGQLLTLSLDKASGSGIQSKNQYLYGKINMQLKLVPGNSAGTVTAYYVRRPFYVDGTPIREFKNLETKGVAFPTSQPMWIYASLWNGEDWATKGGQVKTDWSQAPFTASFRGFSAEACVWSSAGGSSCPSASFSRDSWFHQTLDAAGQQKIKWAQKNYMNYDYCTDTKRFPQGLPLECSLS
;
A
#
# COMPACT_ATOMS: atom_id res chain seq x y z
N MET A 1 47.86 -57.44 -31.23
CA MET A 1 48.07 -56.33 -30.28
C MET A 1 46.83 -55.44 -30.34
N ALA A 2 46.20 -55.21 -29.20
CA ALA A 2 44.89 -54.59 -29.03
C ALA A 2 44.87 -53.09 -29.38
N SER A 3 43.70 -52.58 -29.76
CA SER A 3 43.13 -51.33 -29.19
C SER A 3 41.78 -51.00 -29.86
N HIS A 4 40.73 -50.93 -29.03
CA HIS A 4 39.39 -50.40 -29.35
C HIS A 4 39.44 -48.86 -29.52
N HIS A 5 38.50 -48.27 -30.28
CA HIS A 5 37.66 -47.16 -29.80
C HIS A 5 36.60 -46.77 -30.85
N HIS A 6 35.33 -46.92 -30.47
CA HIS A 6 34.18 -46.23 -31.06
C HIS A 6 34.21 -44.75 -30.68
N GLN A 7 33.88 -43.85 -31.62
CA GLN A 7 33.40 -42.51 -31.31
C GLN A 7 32.13 -42.19 -32.08
N ALA A 8 31.18 -41.67 -31.31
CA ALA A 8 29.77 -41.55 -31.61
C ALA A 8 29.43 -40.24 -32.32
N CYS A 9 28.33 -40.32 -33.06
CA CYS A 9 27.59 -39.24 -33.69
C CYS A 9 27.11 -38.21 -32.65
N PHE A 10 27.49 -36.94 -32.79
CA PHE A 10 26.90 -35.83 -32.06
C PHE A 10 26.13 -34.92 -33.03
N ILE A 11 24.81 -35.06 -33.01
CA ILE A 11 23.86 -34.16 -33.65
C ILE A 11 23.73 -32.92 -32.76
N LEU A 12 24.17 -31.76 -33.24
CA LEU A 12 23.96 -30.48 -32.56
C LEU A 12 22.60 -29.89 -32.97
N LEU A 13 21.54 -30.24 -32.25
CA LEU A 13 20.25 -29.53 -32.33
C LEU A 13 20.33 -28.29 -31.44
N GLY A 14 20.54 -27.12 -32.06
CA GLY A 14 20.51 -25.84 -31.39
C GLY A 14 19.11 -25.55 -30.84
N LEU A 15 18.97 -25.54 -29.51
CA LEU A 15 17.80 -25.05 -28.81
C LEU A 15 17.72 -23.52 -28.98
N LEU A 16 16.84 -23.06 -29.86
CA LEU A 16 16.36 -21.67 -29.83
C LEU A 16 15.57 -21.49 -28.52
N SER A 17 16.23 -20.95 -27.50
CA SER A 17 15.56 -20.49 -26.29
C SER A 17 14.68 -19.30 -26.65
N PHE A 18 13.40 -19.56 -26.87
CA PHE A 18 12.36 -18.53 -26.83
C PHE A 18 12.39 -17.91 -25.44
N PHE A 19 13.08 -16.77 -25.30
CA PHE A 19 12.86 -15.86 -24.19
C PHE A 19 11.45 -15.31 -24.34
N SER A 20 10.47 -16.02 -23.76
CA SER A 20 9.13 -15.50 -23.57
C SER A 20 9.24 -14.31 -22.62
N THR A 21 9.20 -13.09 -23.17
CA THR A 21 8.94 -11.89 -22.40
C THR A 21 7.49 -11.97 -21.92
N SER A 22 7.29 -12.56 -20.75
CA SER A 22 5.98 -12.58 -20.10
C SER A 22 5.55 -11.15 -19.83
N VAL A 23 4.64 -10.64 -20.65
CA VAL A 23 3.98 -9.36 -20.42
C VAL A 23 3.11 -9.56 -19.18
N VAL A 24 3.49 -8.96 -18.05
CA VAL A 24 2.68 -8.99 -16.83
C VAL A 24 1.44 -8.12 -17.10
N ALA A 25 0.33 -8.75 -17.45
CA ALA A 25 -0.95 -8.07 -17.52
C ALA A 25 -1.34 -7.63 -16.10
N VAL A 26 -1.32 -6.32 -15.84
CA VAL A 26 -1.85 -5.76 -14.59
C VAL A 26 -3.38 -5.77 -14.72
N THR A 27 -4.02 -6.86 -14.33
CA THR A 27 -5.47 -6.91 -14.17
C THR A 27 -5.83 -6.25 -12.84
N ALA A 28 -6.87 -5.41 -12.82
CA ALA A 28 -7.44 -4.94 -11.56
C ALA A 28 -7.78 -6.16 -10.69
N GLY A 29 -7.22 -6.19 -9.48
CA GLY A 29 -7.39 -7.29 -8.54
C GLY A 29 -8.85 -7.42 -8.12
N ASN A 30 -9.30 -8.66 -7.99
CA ASN A 30 -10.63 -8.98 -7.52
C ASN A 30 -10.63 -9.01 -5.98
N PHE A 31 -11.48 -8.23 -5.33
CA PHE A 31 -11.52 -8.15 -3.87
C PHE A 31 -11.79 -9.50 -3.18
N ASP A 32 -12.59 -10.39 -3.78
CA ASP A 32 -12.85 -11.73 -3.23
C ASP A 32 -11.60 -12.61 -3.21
N GLN A 33 -10.66 -12.35 -4.12
CA GLN A 33 -9.40 -13.09 -4.22
C GLN A 33 -8.33 -12.49 -3.31
N GLU A 34 -8.33 -11.17 -3.13
CA GLU A 34 -7.24 -10.41 -2.53
C GLU A 34 -7.42 -10.09 -1.05
N PHE A 35 -8.67 -10.05 -0.56
CA PHE A 35 -9.00 -9.61 0.81
C PHE A 35 -9.98 -10.55 1.52
N ASP A 36 -9.86 -10.59 2.84
CA ASP A 36 -10.84 -11.16 3.75
C ASP A 36 -11.58 -10.03 4.48
N ILE A 37 -12.89 -10.20 4.67
CA ILE A 37 -13.67 -9.36 5.59
C ILE A 37 -13.32 -9.78 7.01
N THR A 38 -12.70 -8.87 7.77
CA THR A 38 -12.23 -9.18 9.13
C THR A 38 -13.29 -8.90 10.20
N TRP A 39 -14.13 -7.88 9.97
CA TRP A 39 -15.23 -7.53 10.87
C TRP A 39 -16.28 -6.65 10.17
N GLY A 40 -17.46 -6.57 10.77
CA GLY A 40 -18.54 -5.67 10.34
C GLY A 40 -19.84 -6.36 9.96
N ASP A 41 -19.91 -7.69 10.04
CA ASP A 41 -21.08 -8.48 9.61
C ASP A 41 -21.46 -8.10 8.17
N ASN A 42 -22.72 -7.67 7.95
CA ASN A 42 -23.22 -7.23 6.64
C ASN A 42 -22.79 -5.80 6.25
N ARG A 43 -21.86 -5.16 6.97
CA ARG A 43 -21.40 -3.77 6.71
C ARG A 43 -20.17 -3.70 5.81
N ALA A 44 -19.39 -4.76 5.72
CA ALA A 44 -18.45 -4.95 4.62
C ALA A 44 -19.12 -5.79 3.54
N LYS A 45 -19.08 -5.34 2.29
CA LYS A 45 -19.61 -6.10 1.16
C LYS A 45 -18.67 -6.02 -0.03
N ILE A 46 -18.47 -7.17 -0.65
CA ILE A 46 -17.83 -7.27 -1.95
C ILE A 46 -18.95 -7.51 -2.97
N LEU A 47 -19.02 -6.62 -3.94
CA LEU A 47 -20.10 -6.47 -4.93
C LEU A 47 -19.50 -6.43 -6.33
N ASP A 48 -20.38 -6.41 -7.34
CA ASP A 48 -20.00 -6.32 -8.75
C ASP A 48 -18.98 -7.42 -9.16
N ASN A 49 -19.21 -8.66 -8.73
CA ASN A 49 -18.31 -9.80 -8.95
C ASN A 49 -16.86 -9.52 -8.50
N GLY A 50 -16.70 -8.93 -7.31
CA GLY A 50 -15.38 -8.67 -6.73
C GLY A 50 -14.73 -7.36 -7.19
N GLN A 51 -15.46 -6.49 -7.91
CA GLN A 51 -14.92 -5.23 -8.44
C GLN A 51 -15.24 -4.01 -7.57
N LEU A 52 -16.16 -4.15 -6.61
CA LEU A 52 -16.54 -3.09 -5.69
C LEU A 52 -16.49 -3.61 -4.26
N LEU A 53 -15.69 -2.95 -3.41
CA LEU A 53 -15.78 -3.12 -1.98
C LEU A 53 -16.51 -1.92 -1.38
N THR A 54 -17.49 -2.18 -0.52
CA THR A 54 -18.12 -1.14 0.30
C THR A 54 -17.91 -1.45 1.78
N LEU A 55 -17.49 -0.43 2.53
CA LEU A 55 -17.43 -0.48 3.99
C LEU A 55 -18.43 0.52 4.54
N SER A 56 -19.34 0.07 5.41
CA SER A 56 -20.30 0.91 6.09
C SER A 56 -20.09 0.97 7.60
N LEU A 57 -20.62 2.04 8.19
CA LEU A 57 -20.60 2.33 9.62
C LEU A 57 -21.97 2.83 10.05
N ASP A 58 -22.48 2.22 11.12
CA ASP A 58 -23.66 2.66 11.84
C ASP A 58 -23.39 2.64 13.36
N LYS A 59 -24.40 2.98 14.16
CA LYS A 59 -24.24 3.13 15.60
C LYS A 59 -23.84 1.82 16.30
N ALA A 60 -24.11 0.67 15.69
CA ALA A 60 -23.78 -0.61 16.28
C ALA A 60 -22.33 -1.02 15.96
N SER A 61 -21.87 -0.80 14.73
CA SER A 61 -20.50 -1.17 14.34
C SER A 61 -20.05 -0.49 13.05
N GLY A 62 -18.74 -0.45 12.84
CA GLY A 62 -18.13 -0.19 11.54
C GLY A 62 -17.86 -1.46 10.74
N SER A 63 -16.85 -1.42 9.88
CA SER A 63 -16.41 -2.58 9.12
C SER A 63 -14.95 -2.47 8.67
N GLY A 64 -14.35 -3.60 8.33
CA GLY A 64 -13.00 -3.63 7.79
C GLY A 64 -12.61 -4.92 7.08
N ILE A 65 -11.53 -4.81 6.32
CA ILE A 65 -10.93 -5.87 5.54
C ILE A 65 -9.43 -5.94 5.80
N GLN A 66 -8.84 -7.09 5.51
CA GLN A 66 -7.39 -7.32 5.52
C GLN A 66 -7.02 -8.10 4.26
N SER A 67 -5.86 -7.83 3.66
CA SER A 67 -5.37 -8.63 2.55
C SER A 67 -5.09 -10.07 3.00
N LYS A 68 -5.31 -11.04 2.12
CA LYS A 68 -5.00 -12.44 2.42
C LYS A 68 -3.50 -12.66 2.56
N ASN A 69 -2.73 -11.95 1.72
CA ASN A 69 -1.27 -12.00 1.70
C ASN A 69 -0.65 -10.90 2.56
N GLN A 70 0.53 -11.20 3.11
CA GLN A 70 1.47 -10.21 3.60
C GLN A 70 2.41 -9.78 2.47
N TYR A 71 2.87 -8.54 2.53
CA TYR A 71 3.78 -7.96 1.56
C TYR A 71 4.96 -7.33 2.28
N LEU A 72 6.19 -7.62 1.83
CA LEU A 72 7.39 -6.97 2.38
C LEU A 72 7.65 -5.61 1.71
N TYR A 73 7.43 -5.55 0.39
CA TYR A 73 7.57 -4.37 -0.44
C TYR A 73 6.46 -4.37 -1.49
N GLY A 74 5.98 -3.22 -1.92
CA GLY A 74 4.98 -3.17 -2.98
C GLY A 74 4.62 -1.77 -3.43
N LYS A 75 4.21 -1.65 -4.69
CA LYS A 75 3.42 -0.55 -5.20
C LYS A 75 1.96 -0.95 -5.15
N ILE A 76 1.21 -0.36 -4.20
CA ILE A 76 -0.19 -0.67 -3.98
C ILE A 76 -1.06 0.51 -4.40
N ASN A 77 -1.97 0.29 -5.33
CA ASN A 77 -2.94 1.27 -5.80
C ASN A 77 -4.35 0.85 -5.40
N MET A 78 -5.18 1.83 -5.04
CA MET A 78 -6.58 1.65 -4.69
C MET A 78 -7.34 2.92 -5.04
N GLN A 79 -8.49 2.81 -5.69
CA GLN A 79 -9.41 3.93 -5.86
C GLN A 79 -10.33 3.99 -4.65
N LEU A 80 -10.44 5.16 -4.04
CA LEU A 80 -11.27 5.39 -2.86
C LEU A 80 -12.27 6.51 -3.11
N LYS A 81 -13.54 6.22 -2.85
CA LYS A 81 -14.61 7.22 -2.73
C LYS A 81 -15.02 7.31 -1.27
N LEU A 82 -14.75 8.47 -0.66
CA LEU A 82 -15.06 8.75 0.74
C LEU A 82 -16.57 8.89 0.99
N VAL A 83 -16.95 8.84 2.27
CA VAL A 83 -18.32 9.06 2.75
C VAL A 83 -18.81 10.44 2.28
N PRO A 84 -19.94 10.55 1.58
CA PRO A 84 -20.49 11.82 1.13
C PRO A 84 -21.25 12.55 2.26
N GLY A 85 -21.51 13.83 2.08
CA GLY A 85 -22.36 14.61 2.99
C GLY A 85 -21.69 14.88 4.34
N ASN A 86 -22.48 14.85 5.42
CA ASN A 86 -21.96 15.03 6.77
C ASN A 86 -21.27 13.75 7.25
N SER A 87 -19.93 13.73 7.17
CA SER A 87 -19.08 12.61 7.58
C SER A 87 -18.28 12.90 8.86
N ALA A 88 -18.68 13.90 9.65
CA ALA A 88 -17.98 14.28 10.87
C ALA A 88 -17.86 13.08 11.83
N GLY A 89 -16.70 12.96 12.48
CA GLY A 89 -16.40 11.88 13.42
C GLY A 89 -16.07 10.52 12.78
N THR A 90 -16.37 10.32 11.49
CA THR A 90 -16.03 9.07 10.78
C THR A 90 -14.58 9.05 10.29
N VAL A 91 -13.95 7.88 10.28
CA VAL A 91 -12.59 7.66 9.76
C VAL A 91 -12.60 6.52 8.75
N THR A 92 -12.29 6.86 7.49
CA THR A 92 -11.95 5.86 6.47
C THR A 92 -10.44 5.69 6.43
N ALA A 93 -9.94 4.51 6.79
CA ALA A 93 -8.51 4.22 6.81
C ALA A 93 -8.13 3.28 5.66
N TYR A 94 -7.00 3.58 5.04
CA TYR A 94 -6.25 2.71 4.14
C TYR A 94 -4.78 3.00 4.39
N TYR A 95 -3.99 2.00 4.76
CA TYR A 95 -2.60 2.22 5.17
C TYR A 95 -1.64 1.22 4.53
N VAL A 96 -0.55 1.78 4.00
CA VAL A 96 0.57 1.09 3.33
C VAL A 96 1.86 1.89 3.56
N ARG A 97 2.96 1.43 2.96
CA ARG A 97 4.28 2.09 3.04
C ARG A 97 4.48 3.15 1.95
N ARG A 98 5.44 4.05 2.22
CA ARG A 98 6.02 5.09 1.36
C ARG A 98 6.38 4.63 -0.08
N PRO A 99 6.29 5.54 -1.08
CA PRO A 99 5.79 6.93 -1.00
C PRO A 99 4.27 7.01 -1.08
N PHE A 100 3.70 8.05 -0.49
CA PHE A 100 2.25 8.27 -0.52
C PHE A 100 1.88 9.18 -1.67
N TYR A 101 0.94 8.72 -2.50
CA TYR A 101 0.45 9.42 -3.68
C TYR A 101 -1.06 9.63 -3.59
N VAL A 102 -1.52 10.75 -4.15
CA VAL A 102 -2.93 11.01 -4.48
C VAL A 102 -2.98 11.39 -5.95
N ASP A 103 -3.68 10.62 -6.78
CA ASP A 103 -3.83 10.84 -8.22
C ASP A 103 -2.49 11.09 -8.94
N GLY A 104 -1.46 10.30 -8.60
CA GLY A 104 -0.11 10.41 -9.15
C GLY A 104 0.73 11.57 -8.61
N THR A 105 0.19 12.40 -7.71
CA THR A 105 0.93 13.45 -7.02
C THR A 105 1.50 12.92 -5.70
N PRO A 106 2.84 12.91 -5.52
CA PRO A 106 3.44 12.53 -4.24
C PRO A 106 3.09 13.59 -3.18
N ILE A 107 2.58 13.16 -2.04
CA ILE A 107 2.20 14.05 -0.93
C ILE A 107 3.08 13.88 0.31
N ARG A 108 3.70 12.71 0.48
CA ARG A 108 4.60 12.44 1.60
C ARG A 108 5.61 11.35 1.27
N GLU A 109 6.80 11.57 1.78
CA GLU A 109 7.92 10.66 1.69
C GLU A 109 8.56 10.55 3.10
N PHE A 110 8.49 9.40 3.80
CA PHE A 110 9.39 9.05 4.96
C PHE A 110 10.71 8.24 4.66
N LYS A 111 11.91 8.85 4.62
CA LYS A 111 13.14 8.25 4.01
C LYS A 111 13.66 7.05 4.82
N ASN A 112 14.31 6.08 4.17
CA ASN A 112 15.11 5.11 4.90
C ASN A 112 16.36 5.81 5.43
N LEU A 113 16.41 6.01 6.74
CA LEU A 113 17.52 6.62 7.45
C LEU A 113 18.05 5.70 8.57
N GLU A 114 17.95 4.37 8.40
CA GLU A 114 18.47 3.38 9.36
C GLU A 114 19.95 3.58 9.67
N THR A 115 20.75 3.93 8.66
CA THR A 115 22.19 4.24 8.82
C THR A 115 22.45 5.49 9.66
N LYS A 116 21.41 6.29 9.93
CA LYS A 116 21.42 7.46 10.81
C LYS A 116 20.67 7.21 12.12
N GLY A 117 20.25 5.97 12.40
CA GLY A 117 19.57 5.59 13.64
C GLY A 117 18.05 5.76 13.65
N VAL A 118 17.43 6.07 12.51
CA VAL A 118 15.97 6.16 12.40
C VAL A 118 15.40 4.81 11.99
N ALA A 119 14.51 4.23 12.79
CA ALA A 119 13.87 2.97 12.47
C ALA A 119 13.07 3.06 11.16
N PHE A 120 13.17 2.03 10.32
CA PHE A 120 12.44 1.94 9.05
C PHE A 120 11.96 0.50 8.87
N PRO A 121 10.72 0.25 8.38
CA PRO A 121 10.13 -1.09 8.39
C PRO A 121 10.67 -2.01 7.28
N THR A 122 11.98 -2.24 7.17
CA THR A 122 12.63 -2.96 6.05
C THR A 122 12.37 -4.47 6.01
N SER A 123 12.23 -5.11 7.16
CA SER A 123 12.22 -6.57 7.28
C SER A 123 10.90 -7.16 7.79
N GLN A 124 9.89 -6.32 8.05
CA GLN A 124 8.60 -6.75 8.61
C GLN A 124 7.55 -6.80 7.49
N PRO A 125 7.08 -8.00 7.10
CA PRO A 125 5.96 -8.13 6.18
C PRO A 125 4.69 -7.49 6.77
N MET A 126 3.92 -6.81 5.94
CA MET A 126 2.71 -6.11 6.36
C MET A 126 1.51 -6.58 5.55
N TRP A 127 0.37 -6.70 6.21
CA TRP A 127 -0.92 -6.78 5.51
C TRP A 127 -1.38 -5.39 5.11
N ILE A 128 -2.23 -5.35 4.09
CA ILE A 128 -2.98 -4.18 3.67
C ILE A 128 -4.32 -4.24 4.39
N TYR A 129 -4.77 -3.12 4.93
CA TYR A 129 -6.07 -3.03 5.57
C TYR A 129 -6.84 -1.84 5.05
N ALA A 130 -8.17 -1.97 5.05
CA ALA A 130 -9.07 -0.84 4.94
C ALA A 130 -10.18 -0.97 5.99
N SER A 131 -10.59 0.14 6.57
CA SER A 131 -11.65 0.17 7.58
C SER A 131 -12.46 1.47 7.55
N LEU A 132 -13.70 1.40 8.01
CA LEU A 132 -14.54 2.55 8.31
C LEU A 132 -15.03 2.44 9.75
N TRP A 133 -14.71 3.43 10.59
CA TRP A 133 -15.00 3.39 12.03
C TRP A 133 -15.24 4.79 12.63
N ASN A 134 -15.82 4.82 13.83
CA ASN A 134 -16.11 6.06 14.56
C ASN A 134 -14.89 6.51 15.38
N GLY A 135 -14.32 7.66 15.02
CA GLY A 135 -13.20 8.31 15.69
C GLY A 135 -13.57 9.67 16.28
N GLU A 136 -14.82 9.88 16.68
CA GLU A 136 -15.37 11.20 17.06
C GLU A 136 -14.68 11.92 18.23
N ASP A 137 -13.82 11.23 18.98
CA ASP A 137 -13.02 11.86 20.03
C ASP A 137 -11.82 12.65 19.52
N TRP A 138 -11.47 12.52 18.23
CA TRP A 138 -10.34 13.23 17.64
C TRP A 138 -10.52 13.61 16.17
N ALA A 139 -11.32 12.87 15.39
CA ALA A 139 -11.31 12.91 13.93
C ALA A 139 -11.70 14.27 13.34
N THR A 140 -12.69 14.97 13.90
CA THR A 140 -13.17 16.24 13.36
C THR A 140 -12.98 17.37 14.37
N LYS A 141 -12.21 18.40 13.96
CA LYS A 141 -11.81 19.53 14.82
C LYS A 141 -11.23 19.07 16.17
N GLY A 142 -10.39 18.04 16.16
CA GLY A 142 -9.80 17.48 17.38
C GLY A 142 -10.81 16.89 18.35
N GLY A 143 -11.96 16.41 17.85
CA GLY A 143 -13.01 15.77 18.66
C GLY A 143 -14.16 16.68 19.08
N GLN A 144 -14.15 17.95 18.68
CA GLN A 144 -15.20 18.93 19.03
C GLN A 144 -16.50 18.71 18.26
N VAL A 145 -16.45 18.07 17.09
CA VAL A 145 -17.64 17.76 16.28
C VAL A 145 -17.83 16.24 16.29
N LYS A 146 -18.94 15.80 16.87
CA LYS A 146 -19.28 14.39 17.06
C LYS A 146 -20.01 13.80 15.85
N THR A 147 -20.09 12.47 15.80
CA THR A 147 -20.78 11.77 14.73
C THR A 147 -22.28 12.00 14.82
N ASP A 148 -22.89 12.51 13.75
CA ASP A 148 -24.35 12.60 13.65
C ASP A 148 -24.93 11.27 13.15
N TRP A 149 -25.23 10.38 14.09
CA TRP A 149 -25.76 9.05 13.79
C TRP A 149 -27.11 9.04 13.06
N SER A 150 -27.83 10.17 12.98
CA SER A 150 -29.03 10.25 12.14
C SER A 150 -28.73 10.17 10.63
N GLN A 151 -27.48 10.42 10.25
CA GLN A 151 -26.98 10.34 8.87
C GLN A 151 -26.47 8.93 8.50
N ALA A 152 -26.46 8.00 9.44
CA ALA A 152 -26.05 6.62 9.18
C ALA A 152 -27.05 5.90 8.25
N PRO A 153 -26.60 4.92 7.44
CA PRO A 153 -25.24 4.37 7.41
C PRO A 153 -24.28 5.25 6.60
N PHE A 154 -23.10 5.51 7.17
CA PHE A 154 -21.98 6.09 6.45
C PHE A 154 -21.34 5.02 5.59
N THR A 155 -21.08 5.29 4.30
CA THR A 155 -20.52 4.29 3.39
C THR A 155 -19.36 4.87 2.58
N ALA A 156 -18.21 4.21 2.65
CA ALA A 156 -17.07 4.42 1.77
C ALA A 156 -16.99 3.28 0.75
N SER A 157 -16.43 3.56 -0.42
CA SER A 157 -16.33 2.60 -1.51
C SER A 157 -14.92 2.54 -2.08
N PHE A 158 -14.48 1.33 -2.42
CA PHE A 158 -13.15 1.04 -2.94
C PHE A 158 -13.26 0.25 -4.24
N ARG A 159 -12.41 0.58 -5.21
CA ARG A 159 -12.34 -0.09 -6.51
C ARG A 159 -10.90 -0.17 -7.01
N GLY A 160 -10.68 -0.99 -8.02
CA GLY A 160 -9.44 -0.98 -8.81
C GLY A 160 -8.19 -1.26 -7.96
N PHE A 161 -8.29 -2.20 -7.02
CA PHE A 161 -7.12 -2.65 -6.27
C PHE A 161 -6.07 -3.18 -7.25
N SER A 162 -4.81 -2.82 -7.03
CA SER A 162 -3.69 -3.36 -7.78
C SER A 162 -2.46 -3.39 -6.88
N ALA A 163 -1.79 -4.53 -6.83
CA ALA A 163 -0.55 -4.70 -6.08
C ALA A 163 0.54 -5.24 -7.00
N GLU A 164 1.55 -4.43 -7.27
CA GLU A 164 2.82 -4.91 -7.82
C GLU A 164 3.77 -5.04 -6.63
N ALA A 165 3.83 -6.23 -6.03
CA ALA A 165 4.37 -6.40 -4.70
C ALA A 165 5.06 -7.75 -4.48
N CYS A 166 5.90 -7.77 -3.46
CA CYS A 166 6.61 -8.96 -3.01
C CYS A 166 5.83 -9.61 -1.87
N VAL A 167 5.09 -10.64 -2.24
CA VAL A 167 4.32 -11.49 -1.34
C VAL A 167 5.28 -12.24 -0.44
N TRP A 168 5.02 -12.18 0.87
CA TRP A 168 5.75 -12.95 1.84
C TRP A 168 5.16 -14.36 1.95
N SER A 169 6.02 -15.36 1.78
CA SER A 169 5.63 -16.76 1.94
C SER A 169 5.67 -17.20 3.40
N SER A 170 4.75 -18.09 3.77
CA SER A 170 4.75 -18.75 5.08
C SER A 170 6.02 -19.57 5.35
N ALA A 171 6.78 -19.92 4.32
CA ALA A 171 8.07 -20.60 4.41
C ALA A 171 9.25 -19.66 4.77
N GLY A 172 9.00 -18.37 5.00
CA GLY A 172 10.01 -17.41 5.45
C GLY A 172 10.83 -16.76 4.33
N GLY A 173 10.30 -16.74 3.10
CA GLY A 173 10.92 -16.11 1.93
C GLY A 173 10.01 -15.09 1.24
N SER A 174 10.60 -14.09 0.61
CA SER A 174 9.88 -13.09 -0.20
C SER A 174 9.81 -13.52 -1.67
N SER A 175 8.70 -13.24 -2.35
CA SER A 175 8.57 -13.47 -3.79
C SER A 175 9.40 -12.51 -4.64
N CYS A 176 9.97 -11.46 -4.03
CA CYS A 176 11.00 -10.62 -4.66
C CYS A 176 12.20 -11.49 -5.06
N PRO A 177 12.53 -11.64 -6.35
CA PRO A 177 13.74 -12.34 -6.73
C PRO A 177 14.95 -11.44 -6.46
N SER A 178 16.07 -12.01 -6.00
CA SER A 178 17.31 -11.26 -5.73
C SER A 178 17.91 -10.55 -6.97
N ALA A 179 17.35 -10.76 -8.17
CA ALA A 179 17.88 -10.24 -9.44
C ALA A 179 16.82 -9.87 -10.52
N SER A 180 15.51 -9.80 -10.23
CA SER A 180 14.49 -9.76 -11.31
C SER A 180 13.75 -8.43 -11.49
N PHE A 181 14.11 -7.38 -10.75
CA PHE A 181 13.53 -6.07 -10.99
C PHE A 181 14.47 -5.26 -11.87
N SER A 182 13.98 -4.85 -13.05
CA SER A 182 14.72 -3.93 -13.91
C SER A 182 15.05 -2.65 -13.15
N ARG A 183 16.14 -1.96 -13.52
CA ARG A 183 16.52 -0.66 -12.92
C ARG A 183 15.38 0.36 -12.95
N ASP A 184 14.48 0.21 -13.93
CA ASP A 184 13.31 1.07 -14.15
C ASP A 184 12.04 0.59 -13.42
N SER A 185 12.10 -0.51 -12.67
CA SER A 185 10.98 -1.00 -11.86
C SER A 185 10.64 -0.07 -10.71
N TRP A 186 9.37 -0.11 -10.26
CA TRP A 186 8.91 0.65 -9.09
C TRP A 186 9.75 0.43 -7.82
N PHE A 187 10.40 -0.74 -7.69
CA PHE A 187 11.18 -1.12 -6.51
C PHE A 187 12.45 -0.28 -6.35
N HIS A 188 13.05 0.15 -7.47
CA HIS A 188 14.25 0.99 -7.47
C HIS A 188 13.96 2.47 -7.74
N GLN A 189 12.72 2.81 -8.09
CA GLN A 189 12.31 4.19 -8.32
C GLN A 189 12.33 4.98 -7.01
N THR A 190 13.20 5.99 -6.97
CA THR A 190 13.19 7.03 -5.94
C THR A 190 12.47 8.26 -6.46
N LEU A 191 11.97 9.08 -5.54
CA LEU A 191 11.35 10.34 -5.92
C LEU A 191 12.43 11.30 -6.45
N ASP A 192 12.33 11.66 -7.72
CA ASP A 192 13.26 12.58 -8.37
C ASP A 192 13.06 14.03 -7.89
N ALA A 193 13.90 14.94 -8.39
CA ALA A 193 13.85 16.36 -8.00
C ALA A 193 12.48 17.00 -8.30
N ALA A 194 11.84 16.60 -9.41
CA ALA A 194 10.52 17.10 -9.79
C ALA A 194 9.43 16.59 -8.82
N GLY A 195 9.48 15.31 -8.45
CA GLY A 195 8.60 14.73 -7.44
C GLY A 195 8.78 15.38 -6.07
N GLN A 196 10.01 15.70 -5.66
CA GLN A 196 10.28 16.44 -4.42
C GLN A 196 9.69 17.85 -4.46
N GLN A 197 9.74 18.54 -5.61
CA GLN A 197 9.07 19.84 -5.78
C GLN A 197 7.54 19.71 -5.66
N LYS A 198 6.96 18.63 -6.19
CA LYS A 198 5.51 18.35 -6.03
C LYS A 198 5.12 18.13 -4.58
N ILE A 199 5.92 17.40 -3.80
CA ILE A 199 5.69 17.27 -2.34
C ILE A 199 5.72 18.64 -1.68
N LYS A 200 6.75 19.46 -1.94
CA LYS A 200 6.86 20.81 -1.35
C LYS A 200 5.66 21.68 -1.70
N TRP A 201 5.19 21.61 -2.95
CA TRP A 201 3.98 22.30 -3.37
C TRP A 201 2.73 21.79 -2.63
N ALA A 202 2.55 20.48 -2.53
CA ALA A 202 1.41 19.89 -1.82
C ALA A 202 1.41 20.29 -0.34
N GLN A 203 2.58 20.21 0.31
CA GLN A 203 2.77 20.64 1.69
C GLN A 203 2.46 22.12 1.88
N LYS A 204 3.00 23.00 1.02
CA LYS A 204 2.78 24.44 1.11
C LYS A 204 1.31 24.84 1.00
N ASN A 205 0.54 24.17 0.14
CA ASN A 205 -0.82 24.59 -0.19
C ASN A 205 -1.91 23.85 0.60
N TYR A 206 -1.66 22.63 1.08
CA TYR A 206 -2.71 21.76 1.64
C TYR A 206 -2.38 21.14 3.01
N MET A 207 -1.16 21.27 3.53
CA MET A 207 -0.79 20.67 4.81
C MET A 207 -1.24 21.56 5.98
N ASN A 208 -2.13 21.01 6.82
CA ASN A 208 -2.64 21.69 8.01
C ASN A 208 -1.94 21.26 9.31
N TYR A 209 -1.21 20.14 9.29
CA TYR A 209 -0.47 19.63 10.43
C TYR A 209 0.77 18.89 9.95
N ASP A 210 1.90 19.16 10.59
CA ASP A 210 3.15 18.42 10.39
C ASP A 210 3.83 18.20 11.74
N TYR A 211 4.04 16.93 12.09
CA TYR A 211 4.70 16.54 13.32
C TYR A 211 6.16 17.02 13.38
N CYS A 212 6.81 17.23 12.23
CA CYS A 212 8.16 17.80 12.15
C CYS A 212 8.23 19.28 12.52
N THR A 213 7.11 19.95 12.74
CA THR A 213 7.05 21.34 13.21
C THR A 213 6.36 21.49 14.56
N ASP A 214 5.87 20.39 15.14
CA ASP A 214 5.08 20.38 16.37
C ASP A 214 5.99 20.28 17.62
N THR A 215 6.54 21.43 18.01
CA THR A 215 7.38 21.54 19.20
C THR A 215 6.63 21.31 20.52
N LYS A 216 5.29 21.43 20.51
CA LYS A 216 4.46 21.14 21.69
C LYS A 216 4.38 19.64 21.94
N ARG A 217 4.22 18.85 20.88
CA ARG A 217 4.24 17.38 20.95
C ARG A 217 5.64 16.84 21.24
N PHE A 218 6.68 17.50 20.73
CA PHE A 218 8.07 17.10 20.89
C PHE A 218 8.91 18.15 21.64
N PRO A 219 8.65 18.36 22.95
CA PRO A 219 9.34 19.39 23.72
C PRO A 219 10.83 19.09 23.95
N GLN A 220 11.25 17.83 23.78
CA GLN A 220 12.64 17.36 23.96
C GLN A 220 13.45 17.35 22.67
N GLY A 221 12.91 17.91 21.59
CA GLY A 221 13.52 17.89 20.26
C GLY A 221 12.71 17.09 19.26
N LEU A 222 12.71 17.58 18.02
CA LEU A 222 11.97 16.99 16.92
C LEU A 222 12.60 15.64 16.49
N PRO A 223 11.79 14.72 15.91
CA PRO A 223 12.30 13.47 15.37
C PRO A 223 13.45 13.67 14.38
N LEU A 224 14.46 12.80 14.44
CA LEU A 224 15.72 12.97 13.72
C LEU A 224 15.54 12.99 12.20
N GLU A 225 14.57 12.26 11.66
CA GLU A 225 14.27 12.27 10.24
C GLU A 225 13.83 13.65 9.74
N CYS A 226 13.25 14.49 10.58
CA CYS A 226 12.72 15.80 10.19
C CYS A 226 13.82 16.77 9.78
N SER A 227 15.01 16.68 10.38
CA SER A 227 16.16 17.54 10.05
C SER A 227 17.02 17.01 8.91
N LEU A 228 16.83 15.73 8.54
CA LEU A 228 17.58 15.03 7.50
C LEU A 228 16.81 14.95 6.16
N SER A 229 15.57 15.43 6.14
CA SER A 229 14.62 15.30 5.03
C SER A 229 14.75 16.38 3.96
#